data_AF-A0A5D2ZP39-F1
#
_entry.id   AF-A0A5D2ZP39-F1
#
_cell.length_a   1.000
_cell.length_b   1.000
_cell.length_c   1.000
_cell.angle_alpha   90.00
_cell.angle_beta   90.00
_cell.angle_gamma   90.00
#
_symmetry.space_group_name_H-M   'P 1'
#
loop_
_entity.id
_entity.type
_entity.pdbx_description
1 polymer ?
#
loop_
_entity_poly.entity_id
_entity_poly.type
_entity_poly.pdbx_seq_one_letter_code
_entity_poly.pdbx_strand_id
1 'polypeptide(L)'
;MSYLFGQPHFVLFPFMAQGHLIPMVDIGLLLAQRNVIVTIVTTPHNAERVQYTIARAIESGCPIRLLQLQFPGKEVGLQDGVENVDMLYSTNDIIKLFTAANKMEEAVHKIFEKMTPKPSCIISDMCLHYTHKIATKFQVPRISFHGFCCFSFLCDHNLKSCNILETITSDSEYFRVPGLTEKVEFTKAQLPLIRDRDESWKAIMEPLTEADEASYGVIINTFEELESAYVREYKKIRKSWCIGPVSLSHKNELDTAKRGNKASINKQECLKWLDSQEPNSVIYACLGSISTIKFPELKELGLGLEASNKPFIWVLRGKNATSNQVEKWIKEDGFEERTKGRGLIIVGWAPQVLILSHSAIGGFLTHCGWNSTIEGISAGVPLITLPLLGDQFCNQKLVVQILKIGVSLGIEKPTMFGDEESGFILKKEEVKNAIYQLIDVGNEGIDRRKRAEVFREKAKKAIEVGGSSYLNITLLIEDIIQQSSKMCLDLTSVSHDGETGIEEI
;
A
#
# COMPACT_ATOMS: atom_id res chain seq x y z
N MET A 1 35.88 5.14 -9.36
CA MET A 1 35.31 6.13 -10.30
C MET A 1 34.10 6.85 -9.69
N SER A 2 34.22 7.43 -8.48
CA SER A 2 33.05 7.88 -7.70
C SER A 2 32.93 9.40 -7.50
N TYR A 3 33.72 10.21 -8.21
CA TYR A 3 33.83 11.66 -7.94
C TYR A 3 33.27 12.58 -9.04
N LEU A 4 32.57 12.05 -10.05
CA LEU A 4 32.08 12.87 -11.19
C LEU A 4 30.59 13.23 -11.16
N PHE A 5 29.80 12.72 -10.21
CA PHE A 5 28.36 12.99 -10.18
C PHE A 5 27.92 13.61 -8.86
N GLY A 6 27.16 14.71 -8.97
CA GLY A 6 26.50 15.32 -7.82
C GLY A 6 25.52 14.35 -7.17
N GLN A 7 25.12 14.67 -5.95
CA GLN A 7 24.15 13.90 -5.17
C GLN A 7 22.84 13.70 -5.98
N PRO A 8 22.34 12.47 -6.19
CA PRO A 8 21.11 12.25 -6.95
C PRO A 8 19.90 12.86 -6.24
N HIS A 9 18.92 13.30 -7.03
CA HIS A 9 17.70 13.95 -6.53
C HIS A 9 16.46 13.23 -7.05
N PHE A 10 15.76 12.55 -6.15
CA PHE A 10 14.56 11.78 -6.47
C PHE A 10 13.33 12.58 -6.06
N VAL A 11 12.35 12.70 -6.96
CA VAL A 11 11.08 13.37 -6.69
C VAL A 11 9.97 12.34 -6.61
N LEU A 12 9.29 12.30 -5.46
CA LEU A 12 8.29 11.29 -5.12
C LEU A 12 6.89 11.89 -5.19
N PHE A 13 5.98 11.22 -5.90
CA PHE A 13 4.59 11.63 -6.08
C PHE A 13 3.64 10.53 -5.56
N PRO A 14 3.32 10.50 -4.26
CA PRO A 14 2.29 9.62 -3.73
C PRO A 14 0.90 10.01 -4.22
N PHE A 15 0.04 9.02 -4.47
CA PHE A 15 -1.38 9.27 -4.62
C PHE A 15 -2.02 9.61 -3.27
N MET A 16 -3.09 10.40 -3.29
CA MET A 16 -3.78 10.90 -2.10
C MET A 16 -4.70 9.85 -1.47
N ALA A 17 -4.09 8.73 -1.07
CA ALA A 17 -4.69 7.62 -0.34
C ALA A 17 -3.68 7.13 0.70
N GLN A 18 -4.10 6.82 1.93
CA GLN A 18 -3.15 6.44 2.99
C GLN A 18 -2.31 5.21 2.65
N GLY A 19 -2.90 4.25 1.93
CA GLY A 19 -2.18 3.07 1.44
C GLY A 19 -1.10 3.36 0.38
N HIS A 20 -1.05 4.57 -0.16
CA HIS A 20 -0.06 4.98 -1.17
C HIS A 20 0.90 6.03 -0.59
N LEU A 21 0.34 7.03 0.10
CA LEU A 21 1.08 8.09 0.77
C LEU A 21 2.10 7.56 1.77
N ILE A 22 1.66 6.74 2.73
CA ILE A 22 2.52 6.30 3.82
C ILE A 22 3.71 5.47 3.32
N PRO A 23 3.54 4.40 2.53
CA PRO A 23 4.68 3.64 2.04
C PRO A 23 5.58 4.46 1.11
N MET A 24 5.05 5.41 0.32
CA MET A 24 5.90 6.30 -0.49
C MET A 24 6.75 7.23 0.39
N VAL A 25 6.21 7.75 1.49
CA VAL A 25 7.02 8.50 2.48
C VAL A 25 8.12 7.60 3.04
N ASP A 26 7.80 6.37 3.43
CA ASP A 26 8.79 5.41 3.94
C ASP A 26 9.88 5.09 2.91
N ILE A 27 9.53 4.95 1.63
CA ILE A 27 10.50 4.82 0.52
C ILE A 27 11.40 6.05 0.45
N GLY A 28 10.83 7.26 0.56
CA GLY A 28 11.58 8.51 0.61
C GLY A 28 12.57 8.57 1.77
N LEU A 29 12.19 8.08 2.95
CA LEU A 29 13.09 7.99 4.11
C LEU A 29 14.26 7.03 3.84
N LEU A 30 13.96 5.85 3.30
CA LEU A 30 14.98 4.85 2.97
C LEU A 30 16.00 5.40 1.95
N LEU A 31 15.53 6.13 0.93
CA LEU A 31 16.41 6.80 -0.04
C LEU A 31 17.24 7.92 0.60
N ALA A 32 16.61 8.76 1.43
CA ALA A 32 17.31 9.86 2.10
C ALA A 32 18.40 9.38 3.06
N GLN A 33 18.19 8.25 3.74
CA GLN A 33 19.21 7.57 4.56
C GLN A 33 20.44 7.10 3.75
N ARG A 34 20.31 6.98 2.42
CA ARG A 34 21.40 6.67 1.49
C ARG A 34 22.01 7.93 0.87
N ASN A 35 21.78 9.09 1.48
CA ASN A 35 22.24 10.38 1.01
C ASN A 35 21.71 10.72 -0.40
N VAL A 36 20.50 10.29 -0.75
CA VAL A 36 19.77 10.76 -1.94
C VAL A 36 18.93 11.96 -1.54
N ILE A 37 18.99 13.07 -2.28
CA ILE A 37 18.07 14.19 -2.04
C ILE A 37 16.67 13.73 -2.43
N VAL A 38 15.70 13.88 -1.53
CA VAL A 38 14.32 13.45 -1.77
C VAL A 38 13.38 14.66 -1.67
N THR A 39 12.54 14.86 -2.69
CA THR A 39 11.42 15.81 -2.62
C THR A 39 10.11 15.04 -2.74
N ILE A 40 9.28 15.06 -1.70
CA ILE A 40 7.93 14.49 -1.74
C ILE A 40 6.96 15.60 -2.11
N VAL A 41 6.21 15.41 -3.20
CA VAL A 41 5.19 16.35 -3.69
C VAL A 41 3.82 15.81 -3.31
N THR A 42 3.07 16.57 -2.51
CA THR A 42 1.72 16.20 -2.09
C THR A 42 0.85 17.44 -1.90
N THR A 43 -0.36 17.29 -1.36
CA THR A 43 -1.32 18.38 -1.15
C THR A 43 -1.38 18.81 0.32
N PRO A 44 -1.87 20.01 0.68
CA PRO A 44 -1.84 20.51 2.06
C PRO A 44 -2.41 19.55 3.11
N HIS A 45 -3.58 18.96 2.86
CA HIS A 45 -4.21 18.04 3.81
C HIS A 45 -3.39 16.75 3.97
N ASN A 46 -2.79 16.25 2.90
CA ASN A 46 -1.96 15.05 2.92
C ASN A 46 -0.59 15.32 3.56
N ALA A 47 -0.04 16.53 3.39
CA ALA A 47 1.18 16.97 4.03
C ALA A 47 1.05 16.98 5.56
N GLU A 48 -0.07 17.48 6.09
CA GLU A 48 -0.34 17.48 7.54
C GLU A 48 -0.23 16.07 8.15
N ARG A 49 -0.65 15.04 7.40
CA ARG A 49 -0.64 13.64 7.85
C ARG A 49 0.77 13.04 7.93
N VAL A 50 1.76 13.61 7.26
CA VAL A 50 3.13 13.05 7.21
C VAL A 50 4.21 14.04 7.69
N GLN A 51 3.82 15.27 8.01
CA GLN A 51 4.75 16.34 8.41
C GLN A 51 5.62 15.95 9.61
N TYR A 52 5.08 15.21 10.57
CA TYR A 52 5.83 14.79 11.75
C TYR A 52 6.99 13.87 11.38
N THR A 53 6.70 12.84 10.58
CA THR A 53 7.70 11.88 10.09
C THR A 53 8.80 12.57 9.29
N ILE A 54 8.41 13.50 8.41
CA ILE A 54 9.37 14.23 7.56
C ILE A 54 10.20 15.21 8.39
N ALA A 55 9.59 15.96 9.32
CA ALA A 55 10.30 16.88 10.21
C ALA A 55 11.36 16.14 11.02
N ARG A 56 11.01 14.97 11.59
CA ARG A 56 11.96 14.13 12.31
C ARG A 56 13.12 13.63 11.45
N ALA A 57 12.86 13.31 10.19
CA ALA A 57 13.91 12.90 9.26
C ALA A 57 14.86 14.07 8.96
N ILE A 58 14.33 15.28 8.76
CA ILE A 58 15.11 16.52 8.58
C ILE A 58 15.97 16.81 9.82
N GLU A 59 15.39 16.72 11.02
CA GLU A 59 16.11 16.88 12.30
C GLU A 59 17.25 15.86 12.45
N SER A 60 17.08 14.66 11.87
CA SER A 60 18.10 13.60 11.84
C SER A 60 19.14 13.77 10.72
N GLY A 61 19.10 14.89 9.98
CA GLY A 61 20.05 15.20 8.90
C GLY A 61 19.75 14.55 7.55
N CYS A 62 18.57 13.93 7.36
CA CYS A 62 18.20 13.36 6.07
C CYS A 62 17.90 14.48 5.06
N PRO A 63 18.41 14.41 3.82
CA PRO A 63 18.17 15.41 2.77
C PRO A 63 16.78 15.24 2.13
N ILE A 64 15.72 15.41 2.93
CA ILE A 64 14.33 15.24 2.50
C ILE A 64 13.55 16.55 2.56
N ARG A 65 12.66 16.76 1.59
CA ARG A 65 11.83 17.96 1.44
C ARG A 65 10.38 17.56 1.24
N LEU A 66 9.47 18.36 1.80
CA LEU A 66 8.03 18.23 1.58
C LEU A 66 7.53 19.46 0.81
N LEU A 67 7.02 19.24 -0.39
CA LEU A 67 6.46 20.27 -1.24
C LEU A 67 4.94 20.09 -1.31
N GLN A 68 4.22 21.19 -1.10
CA GLN A 68 2.76 21.22 -1.12
C GLN A 68 2.23 21.88 -2.39
N LEU A 69 1.28 21.23 -3.04
CA LEU A 69 0.54 21.71 -4.20
C LEU A 69 -0.94 21.83 -3.90
N GLN A 70 -1.53 22.95 -4.31
CA GLN A 70 -2.98 23.13 -4.17
C GLN A 70 -3.71 22.05 -4.96
N PHE A 71 -4.64 21.36 -4.29
CA PHE A 71 -5.42 20.31 -4.91
C PHE A 71 -6.62 20.92 -5.66
N PRO A 72 -6.76 20.71 -6.99
CA PRO A 72 -7.81 21.33 -7.78
C PRO A 72 -9.17 20.60 -7.65
N GLY A 73 -9.50 20.10 -6.45
CA GLY A 73 -10.73 19.35 -6.19
C GLY A 73 -12.01 20.16 -6.45
N LYS A 74 -11.99 21.46 -6.10
CA LYS A 74 -13.13 22.37 -6.36
C LYS A 74 -13.45 22.51 -7.85
N GLU A 75 -12.43 22.51 -8.71
CA GLU A 75 -12.60 22.67 -10.16
C GLU A 75 -13.36 21.51 -10.81
N VAL A 76 -13.38 20.36 -10.16
CA VAL A 76 -14.09 19.14 -10.62
C VAL A 76 -15.35 18.86 -9.79
N GLY A 77 -15.76 19.79 -8.91
CA GLY A 77 -16.98 19.67 -8.11
C GLY A 77 -16.87 18.74 -6.89
N LEU A 78 -15.67 18.60 -6.30
CA LEU A 78 -15.51 18.09 -4.95
C LEU A 78 -15.79 19.19 -3.91
N GLN A 79 -16.21 18.79 -2.71
CA GLN A 79 -16.34 19.71 -1.59
C GLN A 79 -14.98 20.30 -1.19
N ASP A 80 -14.99 21.50 -0.63
CA ASP A 80 -13.78 22.18 -0.18
C ASP A 80 -13.02 21.34 0.86
N GLY A 81 -11.68 21.30 0.74
CA GLY A 81 -10.81 20.53 1.62
C GLY A 81 -10.83 19.01 1.42
N VAL A 82 -11.61 18.47 0.48
CA VAL A 82 -11.59 17.04 0.15
C VAL A 82 -10.41 16.72 -0.77
N GLU A 83 -9.32 16.24 -0.17
CA GLU A 83 -8.08 15.94 -0.89
C GLU A 83 -7.61 14.48 -0.76
N ASN A 84 -8.34 13.61 -0.05
CA ASN A 84 -7.94 12.20 0.16
C ASN A 84 -9.10 11.23 -0.09
N VAL A 85 -8.78 10.02 -0.58
CA VAL A 85 -9.75 8.95 -0.82
C VAL A 85 -10.54 8.57 0.44
N ASP A 86 -9.94 8.61 1.62
CA ASP A 86 -10.63 8.27 2.88
C ASP A 86 -11.65 9.32 3.35
N MET A 87 -11.80 10.43 2.61
CA MET A 87 -12.81 11.46 2.84
C MET A 87 -14.02 11.32 1.90
N LEU A 88 -13.98 10.37 0.97
CA LEU A 88 -15.01 10.15 -0.02
C LEU A 88 -16.06 9.14 0.46
N TYR A 89 -17.29 9.30 -0.05
CA TYR A 89 -18.45 8.45 0.30
C TYR A 89 -19.23 7.97 -0.94
N SER A 90 -18.77 8.26 -2.16
CA SER A 90 -19.43 7.84 -3.39
C SER A 90 -18.42 7.51 -4.49
N THR A 91 -18.79 6.62 -5.41
CA THR A 91 -17.98 6.26 -6.59
C THR A 91 -17.72 7.45 -7.50
N ASN A 92 -18.71 8.33 -7.66
CA ASN A 92 -18.58 9.53 -8.49
C ASN A 92 -17.52 10.49 -7.95
N ASP A 93 -17.42 10.65 -6.63
CA ASP A 93 -16.40 11.52 -6.06
C ASP A 93 -14.99 10.92 -6.16
N ILE A 94 -14.85 9.59 -6.24
CA ILE A 94 -13.57 8.97 -6.60
C ILE A 94 -13.14 9.39 -8.01
N ILE A 95 -14.03 9.30 -9.00
CA ILE A 95 -13.74 9.68 -10.39
C ILE A 95 -13.28 11.15 -10.46
N LYS A 96 -13.97 12.05 -9.75
CA LYS A 96 -13.57 13.45 -9.62
C LYS A 96 -12.18 13.59 -8.98
N LEU A 97 -11.88 12.84 -7.92
CA LEU A 97 -10.57 12.90 -7.26
C LEU A 97 -9.44 12.47 -8.19
N PHE A 98 -9.62 11.40 -8.98
CA PHE A 98 -8.65 11.01 -10.03
C PHE A 98 -8.46 12.10 -11.09
N THR A 99 -9.56 12.73 -11.50
CA THR A 99 -9.54 13.83 -12.49
C THR A 99 -8.77 15.04 -11.95
N ALA A 100 -9.06 15.47 -10.72
CA ALA A 100 -8.35 16.57 -10.07
C ALA A 100 -6.87 16.25 -9.85
N ALA A 101 -6.55 15.03 -9.43
CA ALA A 101 -5.16 14.60 -9.22
C ALA A 101 -4.31 14.79 -10.49
N ASN A 102 -4.89 14.50 -11.66
CA ASN A 102 -4.19 14.61 -12.94
C ASN A 102 -4.27 16.00 -13.59
N LYS A 103 -5.00 16.96 -12.99
CA LYS A 103 -4.95 18.39 -13.35
C LYS A 103 -3.75 19.14 -12.74
N MET A 104 -2.97 18.49 -11.86
CA MET A 104 -1.80 19.11 -11.23
C MET A 104 -0.57 19.26 -12.15
N GLU A 105 -0.65 18.78 -13.41
CA GLU A 105 0.45 18.73 -14.38
C GLU A 105 1.17 20.08 -14.54
N GLU A 106 0.43 21.16 -14.78
CA GLU A 106 1.02 22.48 -15.04
C GLU A 106 1.74 23.05 -13.81
N ALA A 107 1.19 22.84 -12.62
CA ALA A 107 1.79 23.28 -11.38
C ALA A 107 3.11 22.54 -11.10
N VAL A 108 3.13 21.22 -11.33
CA VAL A 108 4.35 20.39 -11.21
C VAL A 108 5.39 20.80 -12.24
N HIS A 109 4.98 21.10 -13.47
CA HIS A 109 5.87 21.56 -14.51
C HIS A 109 6.64 22.83 -14.10
N LYS A 110 5.94 23.84 -13.59
CA LYS A 110 6.53 25.10 -13.07
C LYS A 110 7.49 24.87 -11.89
N ILE A 111 7.24 23.84 -11.09
CA ILE A 111 8.13 23.47 -9.98
C ILE A 111 9.43 22.86 -10.52
N PHE A 112 9.34 21.93 -11.49
CA PHE A 112 10.50 21.27 -12.06
C PHE A 112 11.44 22.25 -12.76
N GLU A 113 10.92 23.26 -13.45
CA GLU A 113 11.74 24.33 -14.08
C GLU A 113 12.64 25.06 -13.09
N LYS A 114 12.19 25.20 -11.84
CA LYS A 114 12.88 25.96 -10.78
C LYS A 114 13.63 25.06 -9.79
N MET A 115 13.49 23.74 -9.92
CA MET A 115 13.96 22.80 -8.92
C MET A 115 15.49 22.68 -8.95
N THR A 116 16.11 22.87 -7.79
CA THR A 116 17.55 22.75 -7.58
C THR A 116 17.86 21.85 -6.37
N PRO A 117 18.76 20.86 -6.50
CA PRO A 117 19.39 20.40 -7.75
C PRO A 117 18.37 19.80 -8.73
N LYS A 118 18.75 19.64 -10.00
CA LYS A 118 17.85 19.04 -11.00
C LYS A 118 17.49 17.61 -10.60
N PRO A 119 16.22 17.19 -10.75
CA PRO A 119 15.82 15.81 -10.54
C PRO A 119 16.62 14.84 -11.42
N SER A 120 16.99 13.69 -10.86
CA SER A 120 17.59 12.57 -11.58
C SER A 120 16.60 11.41 -11.78
N CYS A 121 15.49 11.39 -11.03
CA CYS A 121 14.46 10.36 -11.12
C CYS A 121 13.13 10.87 -10.60
N ILE A 122 12.04 10.39 -11.19
CA ILE A 122 10.69 10.49 -10.65
C ILE A 122 10.27 9.12 -10.16
N ILE A 123 9.79 9.01 -8.91
CA ILE A 123 9.05 7.84 -8.44
C ILE A 123 7.62 8.31 -8.25
N SER A 124 6.68 7.79 -9.01
CA SER A 124 5.30 8.25 -8.92
C SER A 124 4.31 7.10 -8.85
N ASP A 125 3.23 7.38 -8.13
CA ASP A 125 2.11 6.47 -8.04
C ASP A 125 1.53 6.19 -9.43
N MET A 126 1.05 4.95 -9.64
CA MET A 126 0.37 4.57 -10.86
C MET A 126 -0.80 5.53 -11.17
N CYS A 127 -1.51 6.01 -10.14
CA CYS A 127 -2.70 6.86 -10.23
C CYS A 127 -2.44 8.28 -10.78
N LEU A 128 -1.17 8.68 -10.97
CA LEU A 128 -0.75 10.02 -11.38
C LEU A 128 -0.08 9.99 -12.76
N HIS A 129 -0.85 9.63 -13.80
CA HIS A 129 -0.33 9.44 -15.15
C HIS A 129 0.34 10.69 -15.75
N TYR A 130 -0.06 11.90 -15.34
CA TYR A 130 0.58 13.15 -15.81
C TYR A 130 2.09 13.19 -15.53
N THR A 131 2.57 12.47 -14.52
CA THR A 131 3.99 12.42 -14.15
C THR A 131 4.86 11.79 -15.25
N HIS A 132 4.29 10.97 -16.13
CA HIS A 132 4.98 10.47 -17.31
C HIS A 132 5.35 11.61 -18.27
N LYS A 133 4.44 12.56 -18.51
CA LYS A 133 4.73 13.73 -19.37
C LYS A 133 5.80 14.63 -18.78
N ILE A 134 5.79 14.80 -17.45
CA ILE A 134 6.85 15.52 -16.72
C ILE A 134 8.19 14.81 -16.91
N ALA A 135 8.23 13.50 -16.70
CA ALA A 135 9.42 12.67 -16.88
C ALA A 135 10.02 12.81 -18.29
N THR A 136 9.18 12.67 -19.32
CA THR A 136 9.56 12.83 -20.72
C THR A 136 10.11 14.23 -21.02
N LYS A 137 9.41 15.28 -20.55
CA LYS A 137 9.81 16.67 -20.81
C LYS A 137 11.15 17.04 -20.20
N PHE A 138 11.40 16.61 -18.96
CA PHE A 138 12.67 16.88 -18.27
C PHE A 138 13.73 15.81 -18.51
N GLN A 139 13.42 14.82 -19.35
CA GLN A 139 14.32 13.71 -19.68
C GLN A 139 14.86 13.03 -18.42
N VAL A 140 13.95 12.61 -17.54
CA VAL A 140 14.29 11.86 -16.32
C VAL A 140 13.53 10.52 -16.32
N PRO A 141 14.15 9.42 -15.86
CA PRO A 141 13.43 8.15 -15.73
C PRO A 141 12.29 8.27 -14.73
N ARG A 142 11.12 7.75 -15.11
CA ARG A 142 9.97 7.53 -14.22
C ARG A 142 9.95 6.08 -13.75
N ILE A 143 9.89 5.86 -12.45
CA ILE A 143 9.63 4.57 -11.83
C ILE A 143 8.23 4.58 -11.24
N SER A 144 7.45 3.54 -11.50
CA SER A 144 6.10 3.43 -10.96
C SER A 144 6.07 2.77 -9.57
N PHE A 145 5.07 3.16 -8.79
CA PHE A 145 4.73 2.53 -7.52
C PHE A 145 3.21 2.29 -7.47
N HIS A 146 2.82 1.06 -7.12
CA HIS A 146 1.40 0.66 -7.08
C HIS A 146 0.90 0.37 -5.67
N GLY A 147 1.82 0.00 -4.77
CA GLY A 147 1.46 -0.52 -3.45
C GLY A 147 0.94 -1.97 -3.46
N PHE A 148 1.11 -2.74 -4.54
CA PHE A 148 0.74 -4.17 -4.63
C PHE A 148 1.91 -5.11 -4.33
N CYS A 149 1.60 -6.39 -4.06
CA CYS A 149 2.61 -7.46 -3.99
C CYS A 149 3.09 -7.92 -5.37
N CYS A 150 4.23 -8.61 -5.42
CA CYS A 150 4.78 -9.12 -6.67
C CYS A 150 3.90 -10.23 -7.28
N PHE A 151 3.27 -11.05 -6.44
CA PHE A 151 2.33 -12.08 -6.86
C PHE A 151 1.14 -11.49 -7.64
N SER A 152 0.57 -10.37 -7.16
CA SER A 152 -0.52 -9.67 -7.86
C SER A 152 -0.09 -9.17 -9.23
N PHE A 153 1.13 -8.63 -9.36
CA PHE A 153 1.67 -8.19 -10.65
C PHE A 153 1.84 -9.34 -11.65
N LEU A 154 2.37 -10.47 -11.20
CA LEU A 154 2.53 -11.63 -12.08
C LEU A 154 1.18 -12.22 -12.50
N CYS A 155 0.20 -12.27 -11.58
CA CYS A 155 -1.16 -12.66 -11.91
C CYS A 155 -1.74 -11.74 -12.99
N ASP A 156 -1.68 -10.43 -12.80
CA ASP A 156 -2.21 -9.46 -13.77
C ASP A 156 -1.56 -9.62 -15.15
N HIS A 157 -0.22 -9.72 -15.19
CA HIS A 157 0.51 -9.94 -16.44
C HIS A 157 0.05 -11.21 -17.16
N ASN A 158 0.03 -12.36 -16.46
CA ASN A 158 -0.32 -13.63 -17.08
C ASN A 158 -1.77 -13.64 -17.60
N LEU A 159 -2.68 -12.98 -16.90
CA LEU A 159 -4.08 -12.87 -17.31
C LEU A 159 -4.24 -12.03 -18.57
N LYS A 160 -3.52 -10.90 -18.66
CA LYS A 160 -3.50 -10.04 -19.84
C LYS A 160 -2.83 -10.72 -21.02
N SER A 161 -1.64 -11.31 -20.84
CA SER A 161 -0.87 -11.91 -21.94
C SER A 161 -1.55 -13.14 -22.57
N CYS A 162 -2.42 -13.84 -21.84
CA CYS A 162 -3.15 -14.98 -22.38
C CYS A 162 -4.56 -14.64 -22.88
N ASN A 163 -5.00 -13.37 -22.78
CA ASN A 163 -6.37 -12.93 -23.10
C ASN A 163 -7.48 -13.83 -22.51
N ILE A 164 -7.20 -14.53 -21.39
CA ILE A 164 -8.11 -15.55 -20.86
C ILE A 164 -9.46 -14.96 -20.47
N LEU A 165 -9.46 -13.69 -20.08
CA LEU A 165 -10.64 -12.95 -19.66
C LEU A 165 -11.65 -12.76 -20.80
N GLU A 166 -11.21 -12.72 -22.05
CA GLU A 166 -12.11 -12.65 -23.21
C GLU A 166 -12.90 -13.96 -23.39
N THR A 167 -12.36 -15.07 -22.89
CA THR A 167 -12.95 -16.40 -23.03
C THR A 167 -13.97 -16.75 -21.94
N ILE A 168 -13.91 -16.07 -20.78
CA ILE A 168 -14.77 -16.35 -19.63
C ILE A 168 -16.12 -15.65 -19.83
N THR A 169 -17.22 -16.41 -19.73
CA THR A 169 -18.57 -15.90 -20.05
C THR A 169 -19.33 -15.37 -18.83
N SER A 170 -18.93 -15.76 -17.62
CA SER A 170 -19.56 -15.35 -16.37
C SER A 170 -18.57 -14.73 -15.39
N ASP A 171 -18.99 -13.63 -14.74
CA ASP A 171 -18.16 -12.96 -13.74
C ASP A 171 -17.93 -13.77 -12.45
N SER A 172 -18.74 -14.81 -12.23
CA SER A 172 -18.65 -15.73 -11.10
C SER A 172 -17.98 -17.07 -11.41
N GLU A 173 -17.61 -17.31 -12.68
CA GLU A 173 -16.91 -18.53 -13.07
C GLU A 173 -15.46 -18.50 -12.58
N TYR A 174 -15.05 -19.55 -11.88
CA TYR A 174 -13.66 -19.71 -11.47
C TYR A 174 -12.82 -20.19 -12.63
N PHE A 175 -11.70 -19.51 -12.87
CA PHE A 175 -10.69 -19.92 -13.83
C PHE A 175 -9.30 -19.87 -13.20
N ARG A 176 -8.41 -20.71 -13.72
CA ARG A 176 -7.03 -20.80 -13.28
C ARG A 176 -6.19 -19.68 -13.88
N VAL A 177 -5.33 -19.06 -13.08
CA VAL A 177 -4.32 -18.13 -13.60
C VAL A 177 -3.26 -18.92 -14.38
N PRO A 178 -3.06 -18.62 -15.68
CA PRO A 178 -2.04 -19.30 -16.49
C PRO A 178 -0.64 -18.95 -16.01
N GLY A 179 0.35 -19.80 -16.35
CA GLY A 179 1.77 -19.53 -16.07
C GLY A 179 2.20 -19.61 -14.60
N LEU A 180 1.31 -19.92 -13.65
CA LEU A 180 1.67 -20.16 -12.26
C LEU A 180 1.91 -21.64 -11.97
N THR A 181 2.93 -21.90 -11.14
CA THR A 181 3.27 -23.25 -10.65
C THR A 181 2.13 -23.80 -9.80
N GLU A 182 1.66 -23.01 -8.84
CA GLU A 182 0.53 -23.36 -7.99
C GLU A 182 -0.80 -23.19 -8.73
N LYS A 183 -1.78 -24.04 -8.36
CA LYS A 183 -3.15 -23.91 -8.86
C LYS A 183 -3.85 -22.77 -8.13
N VAL A 184 -3.78 -21.56 -8.68
CA VAL A 184 -4.51 -20.38 -8.20
C VAL A 184 -5.69 -20.11 -9.12
N GLU A 185 -6.87 -19.94 -8.53
CA GLU A 185 -8.13 -19.67 -9.24
C GLU A 185 -8.77 -18.39 -8.73
N PHE A 186 -9.34 -17.62 -9.66
CA PHE A 186 -10.13 -16.40 -9.40
C PHE A 186 -11.42 -16.43 -10.23
N THR A 187 -12.40 -15.63 -9.82
CA THR A 187 -13.47 -15.19 -10.70
C THR A 187 -13.12 -13.82 -11.29
N LYS A 188 -13.76 -13.40 -12.39
CA LYS A 188 -13.50 -12.05 -12.97
C LYS A 188 -13.79 -10.95 -11.95
N ALA A 189 -14.84 -11.13 -11.15
CA ALA A 189 -15.21 -10.17 -10.11
C ALA A 189 -14.11 -9.94 -9.07
N GLN A 190 -13.31 -10.97 -8.76
CA GLN A 190 -12.25 -10.91 -7.74
C GLN A 190 -10.98 -10.19 -8.19
N LEU A 191 -10.84 -9.87 -9.48
CA LEU A 191 -9.58 -9.32 -10.00
C LEU A 191 -9.46 -7.80 -9.80
N PRO A 192 -8.25 -7.31 -9.47
CA PRO A 192 -8.01 -5.91 -9.11
C PRO A 192 -8.21 -4.91 -10.25
N LEU A 193 -7.80 -5.29 -11.47
CA LEU A 193 -7.54 -4.37 -12.58
C LEU A 193 -8.51 -4.52 -13.75
N ILE A 194 -9.43 -5.48 -13.69
CA ILE A 194 -10.42 -5.70 -14.74
C ILE A 194 -11.74 -5.18 -14.23
N ARG A 195 -11.92 -3.89 -14.45
CA ARG A 195 -13.19 -3.22 -14.21
C ARG A 195 -13.49 -2.37 -15.42
N ASP A 196 -13.90 -3.05 -16.48
CA ASP A 196 -14.56 -2.52 -17.67
C ASP A 196 -15.97 -2.00 -17.30
N ARG A 197 -16.01 -1.12 -16.30
CA ARG A 197 -17.22 -0.65 -15.64
C ARG A 197 -17.51 0.76 -16.15
N ASP A 198 -18.07 0.83 -17.34
CA ASP A 198 -18.52 2.06 -18.01
C ASP A 198 -17.39 2.95 -18.61
N GLU A 199 -17.74 3.72 -19.64
CA GLU A 199 -16.83 4.58 -20.43
C GLU A 199 -16.07 5.58 -19.55
N SER A 200 -16.69 6.05 -18.46
CA SER A 200 -16.09 6.97 -17.51
C SER A 200 -14.85 6.40 -16.79
N TRP A 201 -14.89 5.11 -16.40
CA TRP A 201 -13.73 4.45 -15.79
C TRP A 201 -12.67 4.11 -16.82
N LYS A 202 -13.05 3.77 -18.06
CA LYS A 202 -12.09 3.56 -19.17
C LYS A 202 -11.25 4.80 -19.41
N ALA A 203 -11.90 5.97 -19.49
CA ALA A 203 -11.24 7.25 -19.68
C ALA A 203 -10.23 7.61 -18.57
N ILE A 204 -10.37 7.03 -17.37
CA ILE A 204 -9.40 7.16 -16.28
C ILE A 204 -8.31 6.09 -16.39
N MET A 205 -8.67 4.82 -16.63
CA MET A 205 -7.77 3.68 -16.56
C MET A 205 -6.81 3.53 -17.76
N GLU A 206 -7.22 3.96 -18.95
CA GLU A 206 -6.36 3.88 -20.15
C GLU A 206 -5.10 4.74 -20.00
N PRO A 207 -5.18 6.06 -19.69
CA PRO A 207 -3.98 6.87 -19.47
C PRO A 207 -3.09 6.37 -18.33
N LEU A 208 -3.69 5.78 -17.29
CA LEU A 208 -2.97 5.18 -16.17
C LEU A 208 -2.14 3.99 -16.62
N THR A 209 -2.73 3.11 -17.42
CA THR A 209 -2.09 1.90 -17.95
C THR A 209 -0.96 2.27 -18.90
N GLU A 210 -1.21 3.15 -19.87
CA GLU A 210 -0.20 3.64 -20.83
C GLU A 210 1.01 4.24 -20.11
N ALA A 211 0.76 5.11 -19.14
CA ALA A 211 1.83 5.78 -18.41
C ALA A 211 2.62 4.79 -17.53
N ASP A 212 1.96 3.81 -16.93
CA ASP A 212 2.64 2.74 -16.18
C ASP A 212 3.52 1.90 -17.11
N GLU A 213 3.00 1.39 -18.22
CA GLU A 213 3.74 0.60 -19.21
C GLU A 213 4.97 1.34 -19.74
N ALA A 214 4.86 2.66 -19.94
CA ALA A 214 5.97 3.51 -20.37
C ALA A 214 7.00 3.85 -19.26
N SER A 215 6.81 3.37 -18.03
CA SER A 215 7.74 3.64 -16.92
C SER A 215 9.02 2.81 -17.06
N TYR A 216 10.15 3.39 -16.66
CA TYR A 216 11.48 2.79 -16.71
C TYR A 216 11.60 1.48 -15.93
N GLY A 217 10.83 1.37 -14.86
CA GLY A 217 10.73 0.18 -14.02
C GLY A 217 9.70 0.39 -12.92
N VAL A 218 9.60 -0.57 -12.02
CA VAL A 218 8.64 -0.55 -10.90
C VAL A 218 9.34 -0.83 -9.57
N ILE A 219 8.95 -0.09 -8.54
CA ILE A 219 9.33 -0.38 -7.16
C ILE A 219 8.21 -1.17 -6.50
N ILE A 220 8.57 -2.27 -5.85
CA ILE A 220 7.64 -3.15 -5.16
C ILE A 220 7.97 -3.15 -3.67
N ASN A 221 6.98 -2.81 -2.85
CA ASN A 221 7.08 -2.91 -1.39
C ASN A 221 6.93 -4.38 -0.96
N THR A 222 7.91 -5.21 -1.30
CA THR A 222 8.04 -6.61 -0.88
C THR A 222 9.52 -6.94 -0.69
N PHE A 223 9.83 -8.12 -0.17
CA PHE A 223 11.21 -8.63 -0.07
C PHE A 223 11.33 -9.97 -0.81
N GLU A 224 12.51 -10.22 -1.38
CA GLU A 224 12.75 -11.38 -2.27
C GLU A 224 12.36 -12.71 -1.61
N GLU A 225 12.66 -12.88 -0.33
CA GLU A 225 12.45 -14.13 0.40
C GLU A 225 10.97 -14.43 0.72
N LEU A 226 10.08 -13.44 0.56
CA LEU A 226 8.63 -13.62 0.74
C LEU A 226 7.99 -14.26 -0.49
N GLU A 227 8.38 -13.78 -1.68
CA GLU A 227 7.72 -14.05 -2.96
C GLU A 227 8.70 -14.56 -4.03
N SER A 228 9.79 -15.22 -3.62
CA SER A 228 10.97 -15.52 -4.46
C SER A 228 10.68 -16.13 -5.83
N ALA A 229 9.71 -17.04 -5.95
CA ALA A 229 9.30 -17.61 -7.23
C ALA A 229 8.68 -16.54 -8.15
N TYR A 230 7.75 -15.74 -7.62
CA TYR A 230 7.03 -14.72 -8.37
C TYR A 230 7.92 -13.53 -8.73
N VAL A 231 8.81 -13.12 -7.82
CA VAL A 231 9.79 -12.05 -8.08
C VAL A 231 10.73 -12.45 -9.22
N ARG A 232 11.20 -13.70 -9.24
CA ARG A 232 12.08 -14.21 -10.31
C ARG A 232 11.39 -14.16 -11.68
N GLU A 233 10.13 -14.58 -11.77
CA GLU A 233 9.40 -14.56 -13.03
C GLU A 233 9.05 -13.14 -13.46
N TYR A 234 8.58 -12.30 -12.53
CA TYR A 234 8.22 -10.92 -12.84
C TYR A 234 9.41 -10.07 -13.30
N LYS A 235 10.60 -10.28 -12.75
CA LYS A 235 11.83 -9.60 -13.20
C LYS A 235 12.22 -9.90 -14.65
N LYS A 236 11.76 -11.02 -15.23
CA LYS A 236 11.97 -11.32 -16.67
C LYS A 236 11.05 -10.50 -17.57
N ILE A 237 9.92 -10.05 -17.03
CA ILE A 237 8.89 -9.29 -17.73
C ILE A 237 9.18 -7.81 -17.64
N ARG A 238 9.47 -7.31 -16.43
CA ARG A 238 9.65 -5.87 -16.17
C ARG A 238 10.78 -5.62 -15.18
N LYS A 239 11.59 -4.60 -15.47
CA LYS A 239 12.61 -4.11 -14.54
C LYS A 239 11.95 -3.71 -13.22
N SER A 240 12.37 -4.34 -12.13
CA SER A 240 11.74 -4.16 -10.83
C SER A 240 12.72 -4.26 -9.66
N TRP A 241 12.46 -3.49 -8.60
CA TRP A 241 13.21 -3.51 -7.35
C TRP A 241 12.29 -3.80 -6.17
N CYS A 242 12.56 -4.90 -5.46
CA CYS A 242 11.86 -5.26 -4.23
C CYS A 242 12.59 -4.60 -3.06
N ILE A 243 12.00 -3.58 -2.45
CA ILE A 243 12.68 -2.75 -1.43
C ILE A 243 11.97 -2.75 -0.07
N GLY A 244 10.93 -3.58 0.07
CA GLY A 244 10.13 -3.68 1.28
C GLY A 244 10.72 -4.62 2.34
N PRO A 245 10.06 -4.78 3.49
CA PRO A 245 8.91 -4.00 3.93
C PRO A 245 9.33 -2.59 4.37
N VAL A 246 8.83 -1.56 3.67
CA VAL A 246 9.26 -0.17 3.92
C VAL A 246 8.78 0.38 5.26
N SER A 247 7.74 -0.23 5.85
CA SER A 247 7.25 0.09 7.19
C SER A 247 8.28 -0.17 8.30
N LEU A 248 9.28 -1.02 8.06
CA LEU A 248 10.38 -1.27 9.01
C LEU A 248 11.49 -0.21 8.95
N SER A 249 11.35 0.84 8.13
CA SER A 249 12.27 1.99 8.12
C SER A 249 12.27 2.78 9.44
N HIS A 250 11.19 2.65 10.23
CA HIS A 250 11.02 3.27 11.54
C HIS A 250 11.65 2.43 12.64
N LYS A 251 12.67 2.97 13.31
CA LYS A 251 13.50 2.20 14.28
C LYS A 251 13.03 2.28 15.73
N ASN A 252 12.20 3.26 16.08
CA ASN A 252 11.75 3.46 17.46
C ASN A 252 10.22 3.51 17.57
N GLU A 253 9.71 3.24 18.77
CA GLU A 253 8.28 3.16 19.00
C GLU A 253 7.54 4.49 18.76
N LEU A 254 8.22 5.63 18.96
CA LEU A 254 7.63 6.95 18.75
C LEU A 254 7.35 7.17 17.26
N ASP A 255 8.29 6.79 16.39
CA ASP A 255 8.13 6.82 14.95
C ASP A 255 6.99 5.91 14.50
N THR A 256 6.95 4.67 15.00
CA THR A 256 5.86 3.74 14.65
C THR A 256 4.50 4.21 15.15
N ALA A 257 4.44 4.91 16.27
CA ALA A 257 3.19 5.44 16.84
C ALA A 257 2.67 6.68 16.10
N LYS A 258 3.56 7.41 15.42
CA LYS A 258 3.26 8.64 14.68
C LYS A 258 3.28 8.43 13.16
N ARG A 259 3.46 7.19 12.70
CA ARG A 259 3.43 6.82 11.28
C ARG A 259 2.01 6.96 10.73
N GLY A 260 1.88 7.74 9.66
CA GLY A 260 0.59 8.06 9.06
C GLY A 260 -0.18 9.07 9.90
N ASN A 261 -1.50 8.91 9.97
CA ASN A 261 -2.36 9.91 10.61
C ASN A 261 -2.16 9.96 12.15
N LYS A 262 -2.66 11.03 12.77
CA LYS A 262 -2.65 11.17 14.23
C LYS A 262 -3.53 10.09 14.87
N ALA A 263 -2.94 9.27 15.73
CA ALA A 263 -3.65 8.23 16.48
C ALA A 263 -4.82 8.78 17.30
N SER A 264 -5.95 8.07 17.25
CA SER A 264 -7.16 8.36 18.03
C SER A 264 -7.08 7.87 19.48
N ILE A 265 -6.06 7.09 19.81
CA ILE A 265 -5.82 6.55 21.15
C ILE A 265 -4.45 7.01 21.67
N ASN A 266 -4.35 7.22 22.98
CA ASN A 266 -3.06 7.49 23.60
C ASN A 266 -2.16 6.24 23.50
N LYS A 267 -0.92 6.43 23.04
CA LYS A 267 0.08 5.36 22.93
C LYS A 267 0.21 4.55 24.23
N GLN A 268 0.33 5.24 25.37
CA GLN A 268 0.56 4.61 26.67
C GLN A 268 -0.65 3.82 27.15
N GLU A 269 -1.87 4.30 26.88
CA GLU A 269 -3.10 3.58 27.23
C GLU A 269 -3.24 2.29 26.41
N CYS A 270 -2.97 2.36 25.11
CA CYS A 270 -3.00 1.20 24.23
C CYS A 270 -1.97 0.15 24.63
N LEU A 271 -0.72 0.56 24.89
CA LEU A 271 0.34 -0.35 25.35
C LEU A 271 0.02 -0.95 26.72
N LYS A 272 -0.43 -0.14 27.69
CA LYS A 272 -0.80 -0.63 29.02
C LYS A 272 -1.92 -1.68 28.96
N TRP A 273 -2.87 -1.53 28.05
CA TRP A 273 -3.91 -2.53 27.85
C TRP A 273 -3.36 -3.81 27.22
N LEU A 274 -2.42 -3.70 26.27
CA LEU A 274 -1.76 -4.85 25.65
C LEU A 274 -0.83 -5.59 26.63
N ASP A 275 -0.12 -4.86 27.49
CA ASP A 275 0.76 -5.40 28.53
C ASP A 275 0.01 -6.24 29.58
N SER A 276 -1.31 -6.02 29.72
CA SER A 276 -2.14 -6.80 30.64
C SER A 276 -2.69 -8.10 30.03
N GLN A 277 -2.41 -8.38 28.75
CA GLN A 277 -2.87 -9.57 28.05
C GLN A 277 -1.75 -10.60 27.94
N GLU A 278 -2.15 -11.87 27.83
CA GLU A 278 -1.19 -12.96 27.62
C GLU A 278 -0.50 -12.86 26.24
N PRO A 279 0.77 -13.31 26.13
CA PRO A 279 1.46 -13.37 24.84
C PRO A 279 0.66 -14.18 23.82
N ASN A 280 0.63 -13.70 22.57
CA ASN A 280 -0.07 -14.33 21.45
C ASN A 280 -1.58 -14.59 21.66
N SER A 281 -2.26 -13.87 22.55
CA SER A 281 -3.69 -14.10 22.83
C SER A 281 -4.64 -13.12 22.12
N VAL A 282 -4.16 -11.92 21.76
CA VAL A 282 -5.01 -10.80 21.30
C VAL A 282 -5.29 -10.88 19.79
N ILE A 283 -6.54 -10.69 19.39
CA ILE A 283 -6.92 -10.46 17.99
C ILE A 283 -6.93 -8.95 17.70
N TYR A 284 -6.06 -8.51 16.81
CA TYR A 284 -6.19 -7.18 16.22
C TYR A 284 -7.14 -7.26 15.02
N ALA A 285 -8.20 -6.44 14.99
CA ALA A 285 -9.16 -6.39 13.89
C ALA A 285 -9.20 -4.97 13.31
N CYS A 286 -8.72 -4.80 12.08
CA CYS A 286 -8.66 -3.52 11.40
C CYS A 286 -8.84 -3.70 9.88
N LEU A 287 -9.84 -3.04 9.32
CA LEU A 287 -10.15 -3.08 7.89
C LEU A 287 -9.51 -1.92 7.09
N GLY A 288 -8.61 -1.15 7.71
CA GLY A 288 -7.94 -0.03 7.05
C GLY A 288 -8.80 1.23 6.93
N SER A 289 -8.30 2.22 6.17
CA SER A 289 -8.91 3.56 6.10
C SER A 289 -9.88 3.76 4.93
N ILE A 290 -9.83 2.90 3.92
CA ILE A 290 -10.65 3.02 2.69
C ILE A 290 -11.84 2.08 2.77
N SER A 291 -11.61 0.83 3.18
CA SER A 291 -12.63 -0.19 3.21
C SER A 291 -13.64 0.02 4.34
N THR A 292 -14.91 -0.08 3.99
CA THR A 292 -16.03 -0.17 4.92
C THR A 292 -16.92 -1.33 4.46
N ILE A 293 -17.48 -2.07 5.42
CA ILE A 293 -18.54 -3.06 5.17
C ILE A 293 -19.82 -2.53 5.82
N LYS A 294 -20.98 -2.88 5.28
CA LYS A 294 -22.28 -2.42 5.81
C LYS A 294 -22.50 -2.83 7.27
N PHE A 295 -23.40 -2.07 7.91
CA PHE A 295 -23.65 -2.16 9.35
C PHE A 295 -23.94 -3.58 9.86
N PRO A 296 -24.83 -4.39 9.23
CA PRO A 296 -25.12 -5.72 9.75
C PRO A 296 -23.87 -6.62 9.82
N GLU A 297 -23.02 -6.57 8.81
CA GLU A 297 -21.79 -7.35 8.71
C GLU A 297 -20.73 -6.86 9.68
N LEU A 298 -20.60 -5.54 9.87
CA LEU A 298 -19.67 -4.98 10.86
C LEU A 298 -20.12 -5.31 12.30
N LYS A 299 -21.43 -5.34 12.54
CA LYS A 299 -22.01 -5.83 13.81
C LYS A 299 -21.71 -7.31 14.03
N GLU A 300 -21.92 -8.16 13.02
CA GLU A 300 -21.62 -9.60 13.10
C GLU A 300 -20.12 -9.86 13.33
N LEU A 301 -19.24 -9.02 12.77
CA LEU A 301 -17.81 -9.06 13.08
C LEU A 301 -17.54 -8.79 14.57
N GLY A 302 -18.13 -7.73 15.13
CA GLY A 302 -18.02 -7.42 16.56
C GLY A 302 -18.55 -8.55 17.46
N LEU A 303 -19.73 -9.08 17.13
CA LEU A 303 -20.32 -10.22 17.84
C LEU A 303 -19.46 -11.50 17.72
N GLY A 304 -18.77 -11.70 16.60
CA GLY A 304 -17.85 -12.82 16.40
C GLY A 304 -16.58 -12.70 17.25
N LEU A 305 -16.03 -11.49 17.34
CA LEU A 305 -14.94 -11.17 18.27
C LEU A 305 -15.36 -11.46 19.72
N GLU A 306 -16.55 -10.99 20.12
CA GLU A 306 -17.12 -11.26 21.44
C GLU A 306 -17.24 -12.76 21.70
N ALA A 307 -17.84 -13.51 20.78
CA ALA A 307 -18.12 -14.94 20.90
C ALA A 307 -16.86 -15.83 20.84
N SER A 308 -15.72 -15.30 20.39
CA SER A 308 -14.43 -16.01 20.40
C SER A 308 -13.84 -16.18 21.81
N ASN A 309 -14.30 -15.39 22.79
CA ASN A 309 -13.72 -15.29 24.13
C ASN A 309 -12.21 -14.98 24.16
N LYS A 310 -11.64 -14.50 23.05
CA LYS A 310 -10.27 -13.97 23.00
C LYS A 310 -10.26 -12.48 23.32
N PRO A 311 -9.16 -11.96 23.90
CA PRO A 311 -8.92 -10.54 23.90
C PRO A 311 -8.85 -9.98 22.48
N PHE A 312 -9.35 -8.77 22.25
CA PHE A 312 -9.33 -8.15 20.94
C PHE A 312 -9.18 -6.62 21.01
N ILE A 313 -8.53 -6.08 19.99
CA ILE A 313 -8.59 -4.66 19.65
C ILE A 313 -9.38 -4.55 18.34
N TRP A 314 -10.47 -3.79 18.34
CA TRP A 314 -11.30 -3.56 17.17
C TRP A 314 -11.25 -2.10 16.74
N VAL A 315 -10.74 -1.86 15.53
CA VAL A 315 -10.62 -0.52 14.95
C VAL A 315 -11.79 -0.24 14.03
N LEU A 316 -12.54 0.81 14.33
CA LEU A 316 -13.63 1.34 13.53
C LEU A 316 -13.17 2.60 12.80
N ARG A 317 -13.62 2.80 11.56
CA ARG A 317 -13.28 3.99 10.78
C ARG A 317 -13.98 5.22 11.39
N GLY A 318 -13.20 6.25 11.68
CA GLY A 318 -13.77 7.51 12.17
C GLY A 318 -14.56 8.25 11.09
N LYS A 319 -15.59 9.01 11.51
CA LYS A 319 -16.39 9.91 10.64
C LYS A 319 -17.05 9.20 9.44
N ASN A 320 -17.49 7.96 9.61
CA ASN A 320 -18.21 7.19 8.59
C ASN A 320 -19.60 6.79 9.09
N ALA A 321 -20.61 6.85 8.22
CA ALA A 321 -22.01 6.58 8.57
C ALA A 321 -22.22 5.20 9.21
N THR A 322 -21.60 4.16 8.65
CA THR A 322 -21.68 2.79 9.16
C THR A 322 -21.02 2.66 10.53
N SER A 323 -19.86 3.30 10.72
CA SER A 323 -19.20 3.29 12.03
C SER A 323 -20.02 4.00 13.10
N ASN A 324 -20.70 5.10 12.77
CA ASN A 324 -21.63 5.76 13.67
C ASN A 324 -22.82 4.84 14.08
N GLN A 325 -23.33 4.04 13.15
CA GLN A 325 -24.37 3.04 13.44
C GLN A 325 -23.86 1.96 14.40
N VAL A 326 -22.62 1.48 14.18
CA VAL A 326 -21.98 0.50 15.07
C VAL A 326 -21.72 1.09 16.46
N GLU A 327 -21.22 2.32 16.56
CA GLU A 327 -21.04 3.01 17.85
C GLU A 327 -22.36 3.17 18.62
N LYS A 328 -23.45 3.49 17.91
CA LYS A 328 -24.78 3.56 18.52
C LYS A 328 -25.21 2.19 19.04
N TRP A 329 -25.09 1.15 18.21
CA TRP A 329 -25.41 -0.22 18.60
C TRP A 329 -24.59 -0.69 19.81
N ILE A 330 -23.28 -0.45 19.84
CA ILE A 330 -22.39 -0.82 20.96
C ILE A 330 -22.92 -0.29 22.29
N LYS A 331 -23.38 0.98 22.31
CA LYS A 331 -23.92 1.64 23.50
C LYS A 331 -25.26 1.06 23.93
N GLU A 332 -26.17 0.83 22.99
CA GLU A 332 -27.52 0.32 23.27
C GLU A 332 -27.52 -1.15 23.69
N ASP A 333 -26.61 -1.94 23.10
CA ASP A 333 -26.52 -3.39 23.29
C ASP A 333 -25.77 -3.75 24.60
N GLY A 334 -24.93 -2.85 25.12
CA GLY A 334 -24.06 -3.13 26.28
C GLY A 334 -22.80 -3.93 25.93
N PHE A 335 -22.36 -3.86 24.68
CA PHE A 335 -21.23 -4.65 24.14
C PHE A 335 -19.92 -4.40 24.91
N GLU A 336 -19.61 -3.15 25.24
CA GLU A 336 -18.38 -2.80 25.98
C GLU A 336 -18.37 -3.37 27.40
N GLU A 337 -19.51 -3.42 28.10
CA GLU A 337 -19.55 -3.99 29.45
C GLU A 337 -19.38 -5.51 29.42
N ARG A 338 -19.95 -6.21 28.43
CA ARG A 338 -19.76 -7.67 28.26
C ARG A 338 -18.35 -8.06 27.78
N THR A 339 -17.64 -7.11 27.19
CA THR A 339 -16.27 -7.31 26.67
C THR A 339 -15.23 -6.61 27.56
N LYS A 340 -15.63 -6.07 28.70
CA LYS A 340 -14.75 -5.36 29.63
C LYS A 340 -13.53 -6.20 30.03
N GLY A 341 -12.36 -5.57 29.96
CA GLY A 341 -11.07 -6.22 30.25
C GLY A 341 -10.49 -7.07 29.11
N ARG A 342 -11.30 -7.42 28.10
CA ARG A 342 -10.88 -8.22 26.93
C ARG A 342 -11.12 -7.54 25.58
N GLY A 343 -11.95 -6.51 25.51
CA GLY A 343 -12.20 -5.72 24.31
C GLY A 343 -11.66 -4.29 24.46
N LEU A 344 -11.00 -3.80 23.42
CA LEU A 344 -10.61 -2.39 23.27
C LEU A 344 -11.08 -1.90 21.90
N ILE A 345 -11.92 -0.86 21.88
CA ILE A 345 -12.45 -0.27 20.64
C ILE A 345 -11.70 1.02 20.35
N ILE A 346 -11.20 1.18 19.13
CA ILE A 346 -10.53 2.40 18.66
C ILE A 346 -11.33 2.98 17.49
N VAL A 347 -11.87 4.19 17.65
CA VAL A 347 -12.59 4.90 16.58
C VAL A 347 -11.63 5.89 15.92
N GLY A 348 -11.30 5.66 14.64
CA GLY A 348 -10.39 6.48 13.84
C GLY A 348 -9.05 5.79 13.58
N TRP A 349 -7.94 6.47 13.82
CA TRP A 349 -6.61 5.96 13.46
C TRP A 349 -5.98 5.17 14.61
N ALA A 350 -5.55 3.95 14.33
CA ALA A 350 -4.79 3.12 15.26
C ALA A 350 -3.30 3.14 14.89
N PRO A 351 -2.38 3.16 15.88
CA PRO A 351 -0.95 3.00 15.62
C PRO A 351 -0.62 1.55 15.24
N GLN A 352 -1.04 1.13 14.05
CA GLN A 352 -1.10 -0.28 13.62
C GLN A 352 0.24 -1.02 13.74
N VAL A 353 1.35 -0.42 13.28
CA VAL A 353 2.69 -1.04 13.36
C VAL A 353 3.11 -1.26 14.81
N LEU A 354 2.81 -0.30 15.70
CA LEU A 354 3.07 -0.43 17.14
C LEU A 354 2.26 -1.59 17.74
N ILE A 355 0.95 -1.65 17.43
CA ILE A 355 0.06 -2.71 17.93
C ILE A 355 0.55 -4.07 17.45
N LEU A 356 0.75 -4.25 16.14
CA LEU A 356 1.18 -5.52 15.54
C LEU A 356 2.53 -5.99 16.08
N SER A 357 3.42 -5.07 16.44
CA SER A 357 4.75 -5.42 16.99
C SER A 357 4.71 -5.90 18.45
N HIS A 358 3.57 -5.78 19.13
CA HIS A 358 3.43 -6.17 20.53
C HIS A 358 3.30 -7.68 20.71
N SER A 359 3.97 -8.25 21.72
CA SER A 359 4.02 -9.70 21.99
C SER A 359 2.67 -10.34 22.28
N ALA A 360 1.72 -9.56 22.81
CA ALA A 360 0.34 -9.99 23.07
C ALA A 360 -0.46 -10.30 21.79
N ILE A 361 -0.08 -9.75 20.62
CA ILE A 361 -0.85 -9.98 19.39
C ILE A 361 -0.70 -11.43 18.92
N GLY A 362 -1.83 -12.13 18.92
CA GLY A 362 -1.95 -13.51 18.48
C GLY A 362 -2.38 -13.67 17.03
N GLY A 363 -3.12 -12.71 16.49
CA GLY A 363 -3.66 -12.76 15.13
C GLY A 363 -4.15 -11.40 14.64
N PHE A 364 -4.23 -11.24 13.31
CA PHE A 364 -4.68 -10.00 12.68
C PHE A 364 -5.78 -10.27 11.66
N LEU A 365 -7.00 -9.82 11.95
CA LEU A 365 -8.11 -9.77 11.00
C LEU A 365 -7.98 -8.50 10.16
N THR A 366 -7.79 -8.69 8.86
CA THR A 366 -7.49 -7.62 7.91
C THR A 366 -8.28 -7.75 6.61
N HIS A 367 -8.55 -6.60 6.00
CA HIS A 367 -9.07 -6.50 4.65
C HIS A 367 -8.11 -6.99 3.54
N CYS A 368 -6.88 -7.36 3.90
CA CYS A 368 -5.84 -7.84 2.97
C CYS A 368 -5.31 -6.79 1.99
N GLY A 369 -5.46 -5.50 2.28
CA GLY A 369 -4.66 -4.49 1.59
C GLY A 369 -3.17 -4.76 1.81
N TRP A 370 -2.33 -4.52 0.81
CA TRP A 370 -0.95 -5.01 0.86
C TRP A 370 -0.14 -4.43 2.01
N ASN A 371 -0.33 -3.15 2.37
CA ASN A 371 0.34 -2.56 3.52
C ASN A 371 0.02 -3.30 4.82
N SER A 372 -1.27 -3.55 5.11
CA SER A 372 -1.66 -4.31 6.30
C SER A 372 -1.13 -5.73 6.25
N THR A 373 -1.17 -6.36 5.07
CA THR A 373 -0.68 -7.72 4.86
C THR A 373 0.81 -7.83 5.18
N ILE A 374 1.64 -6.97 4.57
CA ILE A 374 3.09 -7.01 4.78
C ILE A 374 3.49 -6.53 6.17
N GLU A 375 2.75 -5.61 6.81
CA GLU A 375 2.96 -5.23 8.21
C GLU A 375 2.69 -6.40 9.16
N GLY A 376 1.60 -7.16 8.96
CA GLY A 376 1.30 -8.35 9.75
C GLY A 376 2.34 -9.45 9.56
N ILE A 377 2.76 -9.71 8.31
CA ILE A 377 3.83 -10.66 8.00
C ILE A 377 5.15 -10.25 8.67
N SER A 378 5.51 -8.97 8.57
CA SER A 378 6.75 -8.43 9.15
C SER A 378 6.74 -8.43 10.68
N ALA A 379 5.56 -8.49 11.30
CA ALA A 379 5.39 -8.65 12.74
C ALA A 379 5.36 -10.11 13.19
N GLY A 380 5.29 -11.08 12.27
CA GLY A 380 5.17 -12.51 12.59
C GLY A 380 3.76 -12.92 13.01
N VAL A 381 2.75 -12.16 12.60
CA VAL A 381 1.35 -12.34 13.03
C VAL A 381 0.56 -13.10 11.96
N PRO A 382 -0.05 -14.25 12.28
CA PRO A 382 -0.98 -14.93 11.38
C PRO A 382 -2.22 -14.08 11.05
N LEU A 383 -2.76 -14.26 9.84
CA LEU A 383 -3.80 -13.36 9.30
C LEU A 383 -5.17 -14.04 9.16
N ILE A 384 -6.24 -13.34 9.52
CA ILE A 384 -7.61 -13.66 9.08
C ILE A 384 -7.96 -12.73 7.92
N THR A 385 -8.33 -13.31 6.78
CA THR A 385 -8.48 -12.56 5.53
C THR A 385 -9.94 -12.25 5.21
N LEU A 386 -10.24 -10.97 5.03
CA LEU A 386 -11.55 -10.42 4.63
C LEU A 386 -11.38 -9.50 3.40
N PRO A 387 -11.05 -10.02 2.21
CA PRO A 387 -10.82 -9.18 1.03
C PRO A 387 -12.10 -8.49 0.58
N LEU A 388 -11.97 -7.25 0.12
CA LEU A 388 -13.10 -6.39 -0.28
C LEU A 388 -12.93 -5.82 -1.69
N LEU A 389 -11.78 -5.23 -2.01
CA LEU A 389 -11.57 -4.50 -3.27
C LEU A 389 -10.10 -4.48 -3.69
N GLY A 390 -9.81 -3.96 -4.88
CA GLY A 390 -8.44 -3.84 -5.38
C GLY A 390 -7.72 -5.19 -5.42
N ASP A 391 -6.46 -5.22 -4.99
CA ASP A 391 -5.55 -6.37 -5.00
C ASP A 391 -5.80 -7.38 -3.87
N GLN A 392 -6.79 -7.13 -3.01
CA GLN A 392 -6.97 -7.84 -1.74
C GLN A 392 -7.27 -9.33 -1.93
N PHE A 393 -7.97 -9.73 -2.99
CA PHE A 393 -8.21 -11.14 -3.28
C PHE A 393 -6.93 -11.86 -3.70
N CYS A 394 -6.05 -11.22 -4.46
CA CYS A 394 -4.73 -11.75 -4.78
C CYS A 394 -3.87 -11.90 -3.53
N ASN A 395 -3.85 -10.87 -2.68
CA ASN A 395 -3.14 -10.90 -1.40
C ASN A 395 -3.67 -12.01 -0.48
N GLN A 396 -4.99 -12.23 -0.45
CA GLN A 396 -5.59 -13.37 0.27
C GLN A 396 -5.04 -14.71 -0.24
N LYS A 397 -4.97 -14.92 -1.56
CA LYS A 397 -4.44 -16.19 -2.13
C LYS A 397 -2.98 -16.39 -1.73
N LEU A 398 -2.17 -15.34 -1.80
CA LEU A 398 -0.78 -15.37 -1.34
C LEU A 398 -0.71 -15.79 0.15
N VAL A 399 -1.45 -15.12 1.03
CA VAL A 399 -1.44 -15.37 2.49
C VAL A 399 -1.94 -16.76 2.86
N VAL A 400 -3.08 -17.18 2.30
CA VAL A 400 -3.79 -18.40 2.72
C VAL A 400 -3.26 -19.63 2.00
N GLN A 401 -3.04 -19.56 0.69
CA GLN A 401 -2.71 -20.74 -0.12
C GLN A 401 -1.20 -20.94 -0.25
N ILE A 402 -0.45 -19.87 -0.49
CA ILE A 402 0.98 -19.96 -0.79
C ILE A 402 1.82 -19.94 0.49
N LEU A 403 1.69 -18.86 1.27
CA LEU A 403 2.45 -18.68 2.52
C LEU A 403 1.90 -19.55 3.65
N LYS A 404 0.61 -19.92 3.58
CA LYS A 404 -0.10 -20.73 4.57
C LYS A 404 0.00 -20.13 5.97
N ILE A 405 -0.10 -18.82 6.10
CA ILE A 405 -0.06 -18.10 7.39
C ILE A 405 -1.41 -17.49 7.77
N GLY A 406 -2.47 -17.81 7.03
CA GLY A 406 -3.79 -17.26 7.30
C GLY A 406 -4.96 -18.20 7.15
N VAL A 407 -6.12 -17.67 7.50
CA VAL A 407 -7.44 -18.31 7.44
C VAL A 407 -8.40 -17.33 6.76
N SER A 408 -9.17 -17.79 5.78
CA SER A 408 -10.14 -16.96 5.08
C SER A 408 -11.50 -16.98 5.75
N LEU A 409 -12.17 -15.83 5.77
CA LEU A 409 -13.59 -15.73 6.13
C LEU A 409 -14.54 -16.16 5.00
N GLY A 410 -14.01 -16.63 3.87
CA GLY A 410 -14.82 -17.16 2.77
C GLY A 410 -15.51 -16.10 1.93
N ILE A 411 -15.00 -14.86 1.93
CA ILE A 411 -15.55 -13.79 1.09
C ILE A 411 -15.16 -14.06 -0.36
N GLU A 412 -16.18 -14.22 -1.21
CA GLU A 412 -15.98 -14.49 -2.65
C GLU A 412 -16.35 -13.31 -3.54
N LYS A 413 -17.20 -12.40 -3.05
CA LYS A 413 -17.70 -11.25 -3.81
C LYS A 413 -17.02 -9.97 -3.33
N PRO A 414 -16.45 -9.16 -4.23
CA PRO A 414 -15.90 -7.87 -3.86
C PRO A 414 -17.00 -6.89 -3.45
N THR A 415 -16.67 -5.95 -2.58
CA THR A 415 -17.52 -4.79 -2.24
C THR A 415 -16.95 -3.58 -2.97
N MET A 416 -17.76 -2.91 -3.79
CA MET A 416 -17.29 -1.69 -4.47
C MET A 416 -17.25 -0.53 -3.48
N PHE A 417 -16.33 0.40 -3.72
CA PHE A 417 -16.36 1.67 -3.00
C PHE A 417 -17.68 2.39 -3.30
N GLY A 418 -18.43 2.84 -2.29
CA GLY A 418 -19.71 3.51 -2.47
C GLY A 418 -20.89 2.60 -2.82
N ASP A 419 -20.70 1.28 -2.81
CA ASP A 419 -21.76 0.27 -2.95
C ASP A 419 -21.71 -0.68 -1.75
N GLU A 420 -21.67 -0.11 -0.54
CA GLU A 420 -21.60 -0.90 0.69
C GLU A 420 -22.89 -1.71 0.93
N GLU A 421 -24.00 -1.40 0.23
CA GLU A 421 -25.26 -2.14 0.33
C GLU A 421 -25.22 -3.47 -0.44
N SER A 422 -24.57 -3.51 -1.62
CA SER A 422 -24.30 -4.75 -2.35
C SER A 422 -23.07 -5.44 -1.77
N GLY A 423 -23.27 -6.57 -1.11
CA GLY A 423 -22.19 -7.20 -0.35
C GLY A 423 -22.42 -8.66 -0.03
N PHE A 424 -21.42 -9.24 0.61
CA PHE A 424 -21.50 -10.56 1.23
C PHE A 424 -22.30 -10.49 2.54
N ILE A 425 -22.71 -11.66 3.01
CA ILE A 425 -23.29 -11.84 4.35
C ILE A 425 -22.16 -12.40 5.21
N LEU A 426 -21.91 -11.77 6.36
CA LEU A 426 -20.97 -12.24 7.36
C LEU A 426 -21.75 -12.68 8.60
N LYS A 427 -21.42 -13.84 9.13
CA LYS A 427 -22.00 -14.34 10.39
C LYS A 427 -20.95 -14.35 11.49
N LYS A 428 -21.34 -14.03 12.72
CA LYS A 428 -20.47 -14.08 13.89
C LYS A 428 -19.83 -15.46 14.08
N GLU A 429 -20.51 -16.54 13.70
CA GLU A 429 -19.97 -17.90 13.76
C GLU A 429 -18.77 -18.07 12.82
N GLU A 430 -18.76 -17.46 11.64
CA GLU A 430 -17.64 -17.52 10.69
C GLU A 430 -16.42 -16.81 11.27
N VAL A 431 -16.62 -15.64 11.90
CA VAL A 431 -15.57 -14.88 12.56
C VAL A 431 -15.01 -15.64 13.77
N LYS A 432 -15.88 -16.17 14.63
CA LYS A 432 -15.49 -17.02 15.77
C LYS A 432 -14.69 -18.23 15.31
N ASN A 433 -15.17 -18.93 14.28
CA ASN A 433 -14.53 -20.13 13.75
C ASN A 433 -13.17 -19.81 13.11
N ALA A 434 -13.04 -18.68 12.40
CA ALA A 434 -11.76 -18.25 11.84
C ALA A 434 -10.74 -17.92 12.94
N ILE A 435 -11.15 -17.27 14.02
CA ILE A 435 -10.29 -17.01 15.20
C ILE A 435 -9.84 -18.32 15.84
N TYR A 436 -10.77 -19.26 16.04
CA TYR A 436 -10.45 -20.59 16.55
C TYR A 436 -9.46 -21.32 15.63
N GLN A 437 -9.70 -21.31 14.31
CA GLN A 437 -8.79 -21.92 13.32
C GLN A 437 -7.41 -21.31 13.28
N LEU A 438 -7.31 -19.99 13.48
CA LEU A 438 -6.05 -19.28 13.44
C LEU A 438 -5.18 -19.60 14.66
N ILE A 439 -5.77 -19.63 15.85
CA ILE A 439 -5.02 -19.68 17.12
C ILE A 439 -5.09 -21.04 17.81
N ASP A 440 -6.27 -21.66 17.87
CA ASP A 440 -6.56 -22.76 18.79
C ASP A 440 -6.70 -24.14 18.10
N VAL A 441 -6.71 -24.21 16.76
CA VAL A 441 -6.84 -25.48 16.03
C VAL A 441 -5.53 -26.26 16.02
N GLY A 442 -5.41 -27.13 17.02
CA GLY A 442 -4.42 -28.22 17.08
C GLY A 442 -3.01 -27.78 16.67
N ASN A 443 -2.33 -28.65 15.91
CA ASN A 443 -0.98 -28.37 15.42
C ASN A 443 -0.94 -27.31 14.31
N GLU A 444 -2.03 -27.15 13.55
CA GLU A 444 -2.03 -26.28 12.38
C GLU A 444 -2.01 -24.78 12.75
N GLY A 445 -2.67 -24.38 13.84
CA GLY A 445 -2.53 -23.02 14.40
C GLY A 445 -1.09 -22.70 14.83
N ILE A 446 -0.42 -23.67 15.47
CA ILE A 446 0.98 -23.58 15.87
C ILE A 446 1.89 -23.45 14.64
N ASP A 447 1.65 -24.26 13.61
CA ASP A 447 2.49 -24.26 12.42
C ASP A 447 2.31 -22.99 11.56
N ARG A 448 1.11 -22.39 11.53
CA ARG A 448 0.91 -21.04 10.95
C ARG A 448 1.76 -20.00 11.66
N ARG A 449 1.78 -20.02 12.99
CA ARG A 449 2.59 -19.08 13.79
C ARG A 449 4.08 -19.27 13.55
N LYS A 450 4.57 -20.51 13.51
CA LYS A 450 5.98 -20.81 13.16
C LYS A 450 6.35 -20.28 11.78
N ARG A 451 5.49 -20.49 10.77
CA ARG A 451 5.71 -19.96 9.41
C ARG A 451 5.73 -18.43 9.41
N ALA A 452 4.81 -17.78 10.12
CA ALA A 452 4.77 -16.32 10.23
C ALA A 452 6.05 -15.77 10.89
N GLU A 453 6.56 -16.41 11.96
CA GLU A 453 7.81 -16.01 12.61
C GLU A 453 9.03 -16.17 11.69
N VAL A 454 9.07 -17.21 10.85
CA VAL A 454 10.12 -17.35 9.83
C VAL A 454 10.10 -16.17 8.85
N PHE A 455 8.92 -15.72 8.43
CA PHE A 455 8.82 -14.55 7.56
C PHE A 455 9.16 -13.24 8.25
N ARG A 456 8.84 -13.09 9.54
CA ARG A 456 9.30 -11.95 10.36
C ARG A 456 10.82 -11.84 10.36
N GLU A 457 11.52 -12.94 10.61
CA GLU A 457 12.99 -12.94 10.64
C GLU A 457 13.60 -12.66 9.27
N LYS A 458 12.99 -13.18 8.20
CA LYS A 458 13.39 -12.84 6.82
C LYS A 458 13.15 -11.36 6.50
N ALA A 459 12.02 -10.80 6.91
CA ALA A 459 11.68 -9.40 6.71
C ALA A 459 12.70 -8.46 7.38
N LYS A 460 13.10 -8.76 8.63
CA LYS A 460 14.17 -8.02 9.33
C LYS A 460 15.50 -8.12 8.58
N LYS A 461 15.93 -9.34 8.20
CA LYS A 461 17.18 -9.56 7.47
C LYS A 461 17.20 -8.87 6.10
N ALA A 462 16.06 -8.77 5.42
CA ALA A 462 15.97 -8.14 4.10
C ALA A 462 16.33 -6.64 4.13
N ILE A 463 15.98 -5.93 5.20
CA ILE A 463 16.24 -4.48 5.34
C ILE A 463 17.57 -4.14 6.01
N GLU A 464 18.21 -5.12 6.68
CA GLU A 464 19.52 -4.95 7.30
C GLU A 464 20.62 -4.77 6.24
N VAL A 465 21.79 -4.26 6.66
CA VAL A 465 22.93 -4.08 5.76
C VAL A 465 23.32 -5.42 5.14
N GLY A 466 23.31 -5.50 3.82
CA GLY A 466 23.56 -6.74 3.06
C GLY A 466 22.32 -7.59 2.80
N GLY A 467 21.16 -7.21 3.33
CA GLY A 467 19.86 -7.81 3.03
C GLY A 467 19.38 -7.54 1.60
N SER A 468 18.46 -8.38 1.12
CA SER A 468 17.95 -8.33 -0.26
C SER A 468 17.37 -6.97 -0.64
N SER A 469 16.50 -6.41 0.21
CA SER A 469 15.87 -5.10 0.00
C SER A 469 16.85 -3.94 0.13
N TYR A 470 17.76 -4.01 1.10
CA TYR A 470 18.85 -3.03 1.25
C TYR A 470 19.73 -2.95 -0.01
N LEU A 471 20.08 -4.11 -0.57
CA LEU A 471 20.86 -4.20 -1.80
C LEU A 471 20.05 -3.70 -3.00
N ASN A 472 18.77 -4.05 -3.12
CA ASN A 472 17.91 -3.56 -4.19
C ASN A 472 17.76 -2.02 -4.19
N ILE A 473 17.72 -1.36 -3.02
CA ILE A 473 17.75 0.11 -2.93
C ILE A 473 19.08 0.66 -3.49
N THR A 474 20.19 0.01 -3.16
CA THR A 474 21.52 0.41 -3.66
C THR A 474 21.59 0.27 -5.18
N LEU A 475 21.14 -0.87 -5.71
CA LEU A 475 21.08 -1.14 -7.15
C LEU A 475 20.18 -0.15 -7.89
N LEU A 476 19.04 0.21 -7.29
CA LEU A 476 18.16 1.26 -7.82
C LEU A 476 18.90 2.59 -7.95
N ILE A 477 19.57 3.04 -6.89
CA ILE A 477 20.30 4.32 -6.90
C ILE A 477 21.42 4.30 -7.94
N GLU A 478 22.20 3.22 -8.00
CA GLU A 478 23.29 3.06 -8.95
C GLU A 478 22.81 3.04 -10.40
N ASP A 479 21.72 2.33 -10.71
CA ASP A 479 21.13 2.29 -12.06
C ASP A 479 20.69 3.69 -12.51
N ILE A 480 20.07 4.47 -11.62
CA ILE A 480 19.65 5.85 -11.93
C ILE A 480 20.84 6.79 -12.14
N ILE A 481 21.91 6.67 -11.36
CA ILE A 481 23.15 7.44 -11.56
C ILE A 481 23.76 7.10 -12.92
N GLN A 482 23.81 5.81 -13.28
CA GLN A 482 24.33 5.37 -14.57
C GLN A 482 23.47 5.87 -15.75
N GLN A 483 22.14 5.86 -15.62
CA GLN A 483 21.24 6.42 -16.63
C GLN A 483 21.46 7.92 -16.81
N SER A 484 21.53 8.67 -15.72
CA SER A 484 21.81 10.11 -15.76
C SER A 484 23.15 10.43 -16.45
N SER A 485 24.15 9.54 -16.28
CA SER A 485 25.46 9.66 -16.92
C SER A 485 25.39 9.46 -18.44
N LYS A 486 24.66 8.43 -18.90
CA LYS A 486 24.49 8.14 -20.33
C LYS A 486 23.79 9.28 -21.05
N MET A 487 22.71 9.79 -20.47
CA MET A 487 21.93 10.90 -21.05
C MET A 487 22.76 12.19 -21.15
N CYS A 488 23.65 12.45 -20.19
CA CYS A 488 24.54 13.60 -20.27
C CYS A 488 25.55 13.47 -21.42
N LEU A 489 26.08 12.27 -21.66
CA LEU A 489 27.03 12.01 -22.75
C LEU A 489 26.36 12.14 -24.13
N ASP A 490 25.15 11.60 -24.29
CA ASP A 490 24.40 11.68 -25.55
C ASP A 490 24.07 13.14 -25.94
N LEU A 491 23.76 14.00 -24.97
CA LEU A 491 23.54 15.43 -25.20
C LEU A 491 24.82 16.15 -25.64
N THR A 492 25.98 15.75 -25.11
CA THR A 492 27.27 16.35 -25.52
C THR A 492 27.71 15.91 -26.91
N SER A 493 27.45 14.65 -27.31
CA SER A 493 27.78 14.18 -28.67
C SER A 493 26.93 14.86 -29.73
N VAL A 494 25.64 15.09 -29.48
CA VAL A 494 24.75 15.79 -30.44
C VAL A 494 25.13 17.27 -30.61
N SER A 495 25.73 17.90 -29.59
CA SER A 495 26.21 19.29 -29.70
C SER A 495 27.52 19.46 -30.47
N HIS A 496 28.29 18.40 -30.72
CA HIS A 496 29.55 18.48 -31.49
C HIS A 496 29.38 18.24 -32.99
N ASP A 497 28.28 17.63 -33.43
CA ASP A 497 28.00 17.42 -34.86
C ASP A 497 27.34 18.64 -35.54
N GLY A 498 27.16 19.75 -34.83
CA GLY A 498 26.53 21.00 -35.32
C GLY A 498 27.48 22.14 -35.70
N GLU A 499 28.78 22.01 -35.46
CA GLU A 499 29.78 23.08 -35.69
C GLU A 499 30.94 22.64 -36.60
N THR A 500 30.65 22.08 -37.77
CA THR A 500 31.64 22.03 -38.87
C THR A 500 30.95 22.31 -40.19
N GLY A 501 30.88 23.59 -40.57
CA GLY A 501 30.26 24.03 -41.81
C GLY A 501 30.45 25.51 -42.11
N ILE A 502 31.68 26.01 -42.03
CA ILE A 502 32.09 27.24 -42.72
C ILE A 502 33.35 26.88 -43.52
N GLU A 503 33.16 26.40 -44.75
CA GLU A 503 34.21 26.39 -45.76
C GLU A 503 34.19 27.74 -46.49
N GLU A 504 35.34 28.41 -46.49
CA GLU A 504 35.67 29.53 -47.37
C GLU A 504 35.61 29.09 -48.83
N ILE A 505 34.80 29.76 -49.66
CA ILE A 505 35.13 30.20 -51.03
C ILE A 505 34.47 31.56 -51.28
#